data_AF-A0A7X8PT73-F1
#
_entry.id   AF-A0A7X8PT73-F1
#
_cell.length_a   1.000
_cell.length_b   1.000
_cell.length_c   1.000
_cell.angle_alpha   90.00
_cell.angle_beta   90.00
_cell.angle_gamma   90.00
#
_symmetry.space_group_name_H-M   'P 1'
#
loop_
_entity.id
_entity.type
_entity.pdbx_description
1 polymer ?
#
loop_
_entity_poly.entity_id
_entity_poly.type
_entity_poly.pdbx_seq_one_letter_code
_entity_poly.pdbx_strand_id
1 'polypeptide(L)'
;MYTGDLREVPISVLAYIGDAVYELRIRLHLCQKSNAKSGALHRETIKWVRAAAQAAAVDRLLPLLSEAETMIYRRGRNSQPSSIPKNADPADYMAATGFEAVIGYLYLKGDQDRLDHLLEEILEDSIDEAKS
;
A
#
# COMPACT_ATOMS: atom_id res chain seq x y z
N MET A 1 7.29 -3.21 -18.55
CA MET A 1 6.15 -2.32 -18.25
C MET A 1 4.90 -2.97 -18.83
N TYR A 2 3.74 -2.88 -18.17
CA TYR A 2 2.51 -3.53 -18.63
C TYR A 2 2.05 -2.94 -19.97
N THR A 3 1.65 -3.77 -20.93
CA THR A 3 1.40 -3.34 -22.32
C THR A 3 -0.08 -3.13 -22.64
N GLY A 4 -1.00 -3.44 -21.72
CA GLY A 4 -2.44 -3.23 -21.87
C GLY A 4 -2.93 -1.94 -21.20
N ASP A 5 -4.22 -1.63 -21.37
CA ASP A 5 -4.85 -0.50 -20.66
C ASP A 5 -5.02 -0.84 -19.17
N LEU A 6 -4.26 -0.14 -18.32
CA LEU A 6 -4.30 -0.33 -16.87
C LEU A 6 -5.68 -0.06 -16.25
N ARG A 7 -6.55 0.69 -16.93
CA ARG A 7 -7.93 0.95 -16.47
C ARG A 7 -8.78 -0.32 -16.55
N GLU A 8 -8.47 -1.23 -17.46
CA GLU A 8 -9.19 -2.49 -17.66
C GLU A 8 -8.69 -3.61 -16.75
N VAL A 9 -7.52 -3.44 -16.11
CA VAL A 9 -6.99 -4.42 -15.18
C VAL A 9 -7.96 -4.56 -13.99
N PRO A 10 -8.33 -5.81 -13.62
CA PRO A 10 -9.17 -6.04 -12.46
C PRO A 10 -8.53 -5.46 -11.20
N ILE A 11 -9.34 -4.81 -10.37
CA ILE A 11 -8.88 -4.17 -9.12
C ILE A 11 -8.21 -5.16 -8.18
N SER A 12 -8.72 -6.39 -8.10
CA SER A 12 -8.11 -7.46 -7.31
C SER A 12 -6.71 -7.83 -7.80
N VAL A 13 -6.45 -7.72 -9.10
CA VAL A 13 -5.12 -7.95 -9.68
C VAL A 13 -4.19 -6.78 -9.35
N LEU A 14 -4.68 -5.53 -9.45
CA LEU A 14 -3.90 -4.36 -9.03
C LEU A 14 -3.54 -4.44 -7.53
N ALA A 15 -4.51 -4.74 -6.66
CA ALA A 15 -4.27 -4.90 -5.24
C ALA A 15 -3.30 -6.05 -4.94
N TYR A 16 -3.46 -7.20 -5.61
CA TYR A 16 -2.55 -8.34 -5.46
C TYR A 16 -1.08 -7.99 -5.77
N ILE A 17 -0.84 -7.23 -6.85
CA ILE A 17 0.51 -6.76 -7.18
C ILE A 17 0.98 -5.70 -6.18
N GLY A 18 0.10 -4.78 -5.81
CA GLY A 18 0.41 -3.70 -4.89
C GLY A 18 0.79 -4.16 -3.49
N ASP A 19 0.10 -5.17 -2.96
CA ASP A 19 0.43 -5.82 -1.67
C ASP A 19 1.88 -6.33 -1.67
N ALA A 20 2.27 -7.09 -2.71
CA ALA A 20 3.63 -7.60 -2.83
C ALA A 20 4.69 -6.50 -2.96
N VAL A 21 4.39 -5.44 -3.72
CA VAL A 21 5.29 -4.29 -3.89
C VAL A 21 5.43 -3.52 -2.57
N TYR A 22 4.33 -3.21 -1.90
CA TYR A 22 4.33 -2.49 -0.64
C TYR A 22 5.07 -3.28 0.45
N GLU A 23 4.78 -4.56 0.61
CA GLU A 23 5.45 -5.40 1.60
C GLU A 23 6.97 -5.47 1.35
N LEU A 24 7.39 -5.64 0.10
CA LEU A 24 8.82 -5.62 -0.25
C LEU A 24 9.47 -4.30 0.15
N ARG A 25 8.81 -3.17 -0.09
CA ARG A 25 9.32 -1.83 0.24
C ARG A 25 9.46 -1.62 1.74
N ILE A 26 8.48 -2.04 2.53
CA ILE A 26 8.59 -2.02 4.00
C ILE A 26 9.74 -2.92 4.46
N ARG A 27 9.88 -4.13 3.93
CA ARG A 27 10.97 -5.05 4.30
C ARG A 27 12.35 -4.46 3.98
N LEU A 28 12.50 -3.81 2.82
CA LEU A 28 13.74 -3.13 2.42
C LEU A 28 14.06 -1.97 3.36
N HIS A 29 13.07 -1.15 3.70
CA HIS A 29 13.24 -0.03 4.62
C HIS A 29 13.70 -0.49 6.01
N LEU A 30 13.05 -1.51 6.58
CA LEU A 30 13.38 -2.06 7.90
C LEU A 30 14.76 -2.74 7.92
N CYS A 31 15.10 -3.46 6.84
CA CYS A 31 16.41 -4.06 6.63
C CYS A 31 17.54 -3.02 6.64
N GLN A 32 17.33 -1.86 6.01
CA GLN A 32 18.33 -0.79 5.97
C GLN A 32 18.49 -0.08 7.31
N LYS A 33 17.43 0.01 8.13
CA LYS A 33 17.43 0.67 9.44
C LYS A 33 17.90 -0.22 10.59
N SER A 34 17.94 -1.54 10.44
CA SER A 34 18.18 -2.47 11.54
C SER A 34 18.92 -3.73 11.12
N ASN A 35 19.91 -4.14 11.91
CA ASN A 35 20.60 -5.42 11.74
C ASN A 35 19.89 -6.57 12.50
N ALA A 36 18.57 -6.47 12.69
CA ALA A 36 17.77 -7.46 13.39
C ALA A 36 17.63 -8.76 12.58
N LYS A 37 17.40 -9.87 13.29
CA LYS A 37 17.12 -11.17 12.66
C LYS A 37 15.79 -11.14 11.89
N SER A 38 15.68 -11.95 10.83
CA SER A 38 14.51 -12.03 9.95
C SER A 38 13.17 -12.18 10.69
N GLY A 39 13.12 -12.97 11.76
CA GLY A 39 11.90 -13.11 12.57
C GLY A 39 11.44 -11.83 13.28
N ALA A 40 12.38 -10.96 13.68
CA ALA A 40 12.05 -9.65 14.24
C ALA A 40 11.60 -8.67 13.15
N LEU A 41 12.30 -8.66 12.01
CA LEU A 41 11.91 -7.84 10.85
C LEU A 41 10.51 -8.21 10.34
N HIS A 42 10.16 -9.50 10.32
CA HIS A 42 8.82 -9.95 9.92
C HIS A 42 7.74 -9.43 10.87
N ARG A 43 7.95 -9.55 12.20
CA ARG A 43 7.00 -9.00 13.19
C ARG A 43 6.83 -7.49 13.04
N GLU A 44 7.92 -6.79 12.74
CA GLU A 44 7.86 -5.35 12.49
C GLU A 44 7.11 -5.07 11.18
N THR A 45 7.41 -5.78 10.10
CA THR A 45 6.71 -5.64 8.79
C THR A 45 5.21 -5.80 8.93
N ILE A 46 4.72 -6.80 9.70
CA ILE A 46 3.29 -7.01 9.97
C ILE A 46 2.61 -5.74 10.51
N LYS A 47 3.34 -4.91 11.27
CA LYS A 47 2.78 -3.68 11.84
C LYS A 47 2.41 -2.65 10.77
N TRP A 48 3.09 -2.67 9.64
CA TRP A 48 2.92 -1.76 8.51
C TRP A 48 1.94 -2.29 7.47
N VAL A 49 1.95 -3.60 7.24
CA VAL A 49 1.18 -4.23 6.15
C VAL A 49 -0.21 -4.69 6.58
N ARG A 50 -0.57 -4.60 7.86
CA ARG A 50 -1.94 -4.89 8.31
C ARG A 50 -2.93 -3.84 7.77
N ALA A 51 -4.16 -4.26 7.49
CA ALA A 51 -5.21 -3.42 6.90
C ALA A 51 -5.40 -2.07 7.61
N ALA A 52 -5.47 -2.06 8.96
CA ALA A 52 -5.62 -0.83 9.73
C ALA A 52 -4.46 0.17 9.54
N ALA A 53 -3.22 -0.34 9.40
CA ALA A 53 -2.05 0.50 9.18
C ALA A 53 -2.03 1.04 7.74
N GLN A 54 -2.40 0.22 6.76
CA GLN A 54 -2.55 0.66 5.37
C GLN A 54 -3.69 1.69 5.21
N ALA A 55 -4.81 1.51 5.89
CA ALA A 55 -5.92 2.46 5.91
C ALA A 55 -5.48 3.83 6.46
N ALA A 56 -4.75 3.84 7.59
CA ALA A 56 -4.19 5.07 8.13
C ALA A 56 -3.15 5.71 7.20
N ALA A 57 -2.33 4.90 6.51
CA ALA A 57 -1.35 5.39 5.55
C ALA A 57 -2.03 6.06 4.34
N VAL A 58 -3.04 5.42 3.75
CA VAL A 58 -3.70 5.97 2.56
C VAL A 58 -4.51 7.22 2.86
N ASP A 59 -5.10 7.34 4.04
CA ASP A 59 -5.80 8.57 4.45
C ASP A 59 -4.89 9.80 4.39
N ARG A 60 -3.58 9.64 4.66
CA ARG A 60 -2.57 10.70 4.50
C ARG A 60 -2.20 10.96 3.05
N LEU A 61 -2.22 9.93 2.20
CA LEU A 61 -1.90 10.05 0.78
C LEU A 61 -3.05 10.62 -0.05
N LEU A 62 -4.31 10.47 0.38
CA LEU A 62 -5.49 10.88 -0.39
C LEU A 62 -5.42 12.33 -0.94
N PRO A 63 -4.98 13.34 -0.17
CA PRO A 63 -4.82 14.70 -0.68
C PRO A 63 -3.72 14.86 -1.74
N LEU A 64 -2.76 13.93 -1.76
CA LEU A 64 -1.60 13.95 -2.66
C LEU A 64 -1.88 13.20 -3.96
N LEU A 65 -2.91 12.36 -4.02
CA LEU A 65 -3.23 11.55 -5.19
C LEU A 65 -3.73 12.43 -6.34
N SER A 66 -3.26 12.12 -7.54
CA SER A 66 -3.83 12.63 -8.78
C SER A 66 -5.26 12.11 -8.97
N GLU A 67 -5.98 12.69 -9.93
CA GLU A 67 -7.33 12.24 -10.26
C GLU A 67 -7.37 10.77 -10.70
N ALA A 68 -6.40 10.33 -11.51
CA ALA A 68 -6.30 8.95 -11.97
C ALA A 68 -6.03 7.98 -10.80
N GLU A 69 -5.10 8.32 -9.91
CA GLU A 69 -4.79 7.53 -8.71
C GLU A 69 -6.00 7.47 -7.76
N THR A 70 -6.69 8.59 -7.57
CA THR A 70 -7.92 8.68 -6.76
C THR A 70 -9.03 7.79 -7.35
N MET A 71 -9.15 7.73 -8.67
CA MET A 71 -10.12 6.86 -9.34
C MET A 71 -9.82 5.38 -9.07
N ILE A 72 -8.55 4.97 -9.17
CA ILE A 72 -8.12 3.60 -8.86
C ILE A 72 -8.39 3.28 -7.39
N TYR A 73 -8.02 4.18 -6.48
CA TYR A 73 -8.30 4.04 -5.05
C TYR A 73 -9.79 3.82 -4.78
N ARG A 74 -10.67 4.66 -5.33
CA ARG A 74 -12.12 4.55 -5.14
C ARG A 74 -12.68 3.23 -5.67
N ARG A 75 -12.18 2.74 -6.81
CA ARG A 75 -12.57 1.42 -7.35
C ARG A 75 -12.15 0.29 -6.42
N GLY A 76 -10.96 0.37 -5.81
CA GLY A 76 -10.50 -0.58 -4.79
C GLY A 76 -11.32 -0.51 -3.51
N ARG A 77 -11.49 0.69 -2.96
CA ARG A 77 -12.29 0.93 -1.75
C ARG A 77 -13.72 0.46 -1.90
N ASN A 78 -14.33 0.63 -3.07
CA ASN A 78 -15.72 0.21 -3.30
C ASN A 78 -15.84 -1.23 -3.84
N SER A 79 -14.74 -1.96 -3.96
CA SER A 79 -14.79 -3.36 -4.37
C SER A 79 -15.51 -4.17 -3.28
N GLN A 80 -16.38 -5.09 -3.70
CA GLN A 80 -17.06 -6.00 -2.78
C GLN A 80 -16.25 -7.30 -2.69
N PRO A 81 -15.43 -7.49 -1.65
CA PRO A 81 -14.71 -8.75 -1.47
C PRO A 81 -15.71 -9.89 -1.24
N SER A 82 -15.42 -11.06 -1.81
CA SER A 82 -16.23 -12.27 -1.63
C SER A 82 -16.19 -12.79 -0.19
N SER A 83 -15.15 -12.45 0.57
CA SER A 83 -15.05 -12.70 2.00
C SER A 83 -14.16 -11.64 2.66
N ILE A 84 -14.59 -11.16 3.83
CA ILE A 84 -13.78 -10.30 4.70
C ILE A 84 -13.35 -11.15 5.90
N PRO A 85 -12.08 -11.11 6.33
CA PRO A 85 -11.65 -11.80 7.54
C PRO A 85 -12.50 -11.39 8.75
N LYS A 86 -12.94 -12.35 9.56
CA LYS A 86 -13.84 -12.11 10.71
C LYS A 86 -13.32 -11.08 11.72
N ASN A 87 -12.00 -10.90 11.78
CA ASN A 87 -11.32 -10.02 12.73
C ASN A 87 -10.85 -8.70 12.09
N ALA A 88 -11.16 -8.46 10.81
CA ALA A 88 -10.81 -7.21 10.13
C ALA A 88 -11.98 -6.24 10.20
N ASP A 89 -11.69 -4.97 10.45
CA ASP A 89 -12.68 -3.92 10.22
C ASP A 89 -12.96 -3.82 8.71
N PRO A 90 -14.23 -3.93 8.27
CA PRO A 90 -14.56 -3.86 6.85
C PRO A 90 -14.08 -2.56 6.19
N ALA A 91 -14.14 -1.42 6.88
CA ALA A 91 -13.72 -0.14 6.34
C ALA A 91 -12.20 -0.09 6.14
N ASP A 92 -11.43 -0.58 7.12
CA ASP A 92 -9.97 -0.66 7.00
C ASP A 92 -9.56 -1.61 5.87
N TYR A 93 -10.21 -2.76 5.77
CA TYR A 93 -9.92 -3.74 4.72
C TYR A 93 -10.20 -3.17 3.32
N MET A 94 -11.31 -2.47 3.15
CA MET A 94 -11.67 -1.81 1.89
C MET A 94 -10.71 -0.68 1.57
N ALA A 95 -10.33 0.15 2.56
CA ALA A 95 -9.35 1.22 2.37
C ALA A 95 -7.96 0.66 1.98
N ALA A 96 -7.50 -0.40 2.64
CA ALA A 96 -6.26 -1.11 2.32
C ALA A 96 -6.28 -1.68 0.89
N THR A 97 -7.38 -2.31 0.48
CA THR A 97 -7.54 -2.80 -0.90
C THR A 97 -7.43 -1.65 -1.93
N GLY A 98 -8.01 -0.49 -1.61
CA GLY A 98 -7.87 0.74 -2.41
C GLY A 98 -6.43 1.22 -2.51
N PHE A 99 -5.72 1.22 -1.39
CA PHE A 99 -4.31 1.58 -1.32
C PHE A 99 -3.43 0.66 -2.16
N GLU A 100 -3.53 -0.66 -1.94
CA GLU A 100 -2.80 -1.68 -2.69
C GLU A 100 -3.06 -1.54 -4.20
N ALA A 101 -4.30 -1.26 -4.61
CA ALA A 101 -4.62 -1.05 -6.01
C ALA A 101 -3.88 0.15 -6.62
N VAL A 102 -3.69 1.25 -5.89
CA VAL A 102 -2.90 2.41 -6.36
C VAL A 102 -1.43 2.05 -6.51
N ILE A 103 -0.86 1.35 -5.52
CA ILE A 103 0.54 0.88 -5.57
C ILE A 103 0.77 -0.04 -6.77
N GLY A 104 -0.12 -1.01 -6.97
CA GLY A 104 -0.05 -1.93 -8.11
C GLY A 104 -0.22 -1.21 -9.45
N TYR A 105 -1.12 -0.22 -9.52
CA TYR A 105 -1.30 0.60 -10.72
C TYR A 105 -0.01 1.35 -11.10
N LEU A 106 0.62 2.05 -10.15
CA LEU A 106 1.86 2.79 -10.40
C LEU A 106 3.01 1.87 -10.79
N TYR A 107 3.13 0.73 -10.11
CA TYR A 107 4.16 -0.26 -10.42
C TYR A 107 4.01 -0.84 -11.83
N LEU A 108 2.78 -1.21 -12.25
CA LEU A 108 2.53 -1.75 -13.59
C LEU A 108 2.65 -0.69 -14.69
N LYS A 109 2.24 0.55 -14.38
CA LYS A 109 2.51 1.74 -15.19
C LYS A 109 4.02 1.99 -15.35
N GLY A 110 4.84 1.45 -14.44
CA GLY A 110 6.29 1.64 -14.37
C GLY A 110 6.71 3.05 -13.99
N ASP A 111 5.80 3.78 -13.33
CA ASP A 111 6.02 5.14 -12.84
C ASP A 111 6.70 5.08 -11.47
N GLN A 112 7.98 4.66 -11.48
CA GLN A 112 8.73 4.37 -10.26
C GLN A 112 8.96 5.62 -9.41
N ASP A 113 9.25 6.76 -10.04
CA ASP A 113 9.46 8.03 -9.31
C ASP A 113 8.21 8.43 -8.51
N ARG A 114 7.02 8.28 -9.11
CA ARG A 114 5.75 8.57 -8.43
C ARG A 114 5.45 7.55 -7.33
N LEU A 115 5.74 6.27 -7.57
CA LEU A 115 5.61 5.23 -6.56
C LEU A 115 6.52 5.49 -5.36
N ASP A 116 7.78 5.86 -5.61
CA ASP A 116 8.77 6.18 -4.59
C ASP A 116 8.32 7.36 -3.74
N HIS A 117 7.88 8.45 -4.38
CA HIS A 117 7.34 9.62 -3.69
C HIS A 117 6.21 9.26 -2.72
N LEU A 118 5.20 8.49 -3.16
CA LEU A 118 4.09 8.12 -2.27
C LEU A 118 4.52 7.22 -1.12
N LEU A 119 5.51 6.34 -1.33
CA LEU A 119 6.01 5.47 -0.29
C LEU A 119 6.90 6.21 0.71
N GLU A 120 7.67 7.20 0.26
CA GLU A 120 8.46 8.07 1.13
C GLU A 120 7.56 8.86 2.08
N GLU A 121 6.46 9.44 1.60
CA GLU A 121 5.44 10.10 2.44
C GLU A 121 4.88 9.19 3.55
N ILE A 122 4.78 7.87 3.30
CA ILE A 122 4.36 6.91 4.33
C ILE A 122 5.49 6.65 5.34
N LEU A 123 6.74 6.63 4.89
CA LEU A 123 7.90 6.22 5.66
C LEU A 123 8.55 7.37 6.45
N GLU A 124 8.49 8.61 5.98
CA GLU A 124 9.08 9.79 6.63
C GLU A 124 8.44 10.07 8.00
N ASP A 125 7.12 9.95 8.14
CA ASP A 125 6.40 10.18 9.41
C ASP A 125 6.84 9.23 10.54
N SER A 126 7.36 8.04 10.21
CA SER A 126 7.86 7.11 11.22
C SER A 126 9.21 7.51 11.85
N ILE A 127 9.86 8.55 11.31
CA ILE A 127 11.10 9.11 11.86
C ILE A 127 10.80 10.14 12.97
N ASP A 128 9.63 10.78 12.94
CA ASP A 128 9.28 11.82 13.91
C ASP A 128 8.63 11.27 15.18
N GLU A 129 7.92 10.14 15.12
CA GLU A 129 7.43 9.46 16.33
C GLU A 129 8.57 8.82 17.17
N ALA A 130 9.73 8.55 16.58
CA ALA A 130 10.89 7.99 17.29
C ALA A 130 11.78 9.07 17.96
N LYS A 131 11.48 10.36 17.76
CA LYS A 131 12.21 11.49 18.33
C LYS A 131 11.41 12.26 19.40
N SER A 132 10.20 11.81 19.73
CA SER A 132 9.31 12.48 20.69
C SER A 132 9.06 11.67 21.96
#